data_AF-A0AAN8F260-F1
#
_entry.id   AF-A0AAN8F260-F1
#
_cell.length_a   1.000
_cell.length_b   1.000
_cell.length_c   1.000
_cell.angle_alpha   90.00
_cell.angle_beta   90.00
_cell.angle_gamma   90.00
#
_symmetry.space_group_name_H-M   'P 1'
#
loop_
_entity.id
_entity.type
_entity.pdbx_description
1 polymer ?
#
loop_
_entity_poly.entity_id
_entity_poly.type
_entity_poly.pdbx_seq_one_letter_code
_entity_poly.pdbx_strand_id
1 'polypeptide(L)'
;MASSTIPTITESTILQSYLLHPSPLPTILPYSAFLTQVPTSYRDPEYASSLKRLYRDLQFRRAITVEQVRDNIERECGPRAATLRAKLARQIAIDEGDREADAEEEASRRKRRRIATNAERLDGEEAEDAQIKEEELSDGIDEFTDSRYLAAHQTLYDHQSSLHPAAHVLPLASGLDHIRSSSASAFHTKESLLSAIENATESLEREIEGLEAECANTREQISETVGGLSDLRYGKRHRESEDEEGGHQFGDVLEAIGEFRDVMKEKITA
;
A
#
# COMPACT_ATOMS: atom_id res chain seq x y z
N MET A 1 -3.30 40.89 -11.49
CA MET A 1 -3.73 39.52 -11.84
C MET A 1 -3.38 38.63 -10.66
N ALA A 2 -4.39 38.18 -9.91
CA ALA A 2 -4.18 37.35 -8.73
C ALA A 2 -3.79 35.95 -9.18
N SER A 3 -2.57 35.53 -8.86
CA SER A 3 -2.09 34.17 -9.10
C SER A 3 -2.92 33.22 -8.24
N SER A 4 -3.78 32.43 -8.87
CA SER A 4 -4.48 31.33 -8.20
C SER A 4 -3.45 30.23 -7.96
N THR A 5 -2.76 30.29 -6.82
CA THR A 5 -1.96 29.16 -6.33
C THR A 5 -2.92 28.04 -5.99
N ILE A 6 -2.93 27.00 -6.83
CA ILE A 6 -3.55 25.72 -6.53
C ILE A 6 -3.00 25.30 -5.16
N PRO A 7 -3.84 25.10 -4.12
CA PRO A 7 -3.36 24.68 -2.82
C PRO A 7 -2.72 23.30 -2.98
N THR A 8 -1.42 23.21 -2.76
CA THR A 8 -0.75 21.92 -2.67
C THR A 8 -1.38 21.17 -1.51
N ILE A 9 -1.97 20.01 -1.81
CA ILE A 9 -2.55 19.14 -0.78
C ILE A 9 -1.39 18.67 0.09
N THR A 10 -1.34 19.15 1.32
CA THR A 10 -0.33 18.79 2.31
C THR A 10 -0.81 17.59 3.13
N GLU A 11 0.11 16.79 3.65
CA GLU A 11 -0.26 15.70 4.56
C GLU A 11 -1.05 16.18 5.77
N SER A 12 -0.72 17.34 6.32
CA SER A 12 -1.51 17.96 7.40
C SER A 12 -2.96 18.21 6.98
N THR A 13 -3.21 18.74 5.79
CA THR A 13 -4.57 18.95 5.28
C THR A 13 -5.32 17.64 5.02
N ILE A 14 -4.63 16.61 4.52
CA ILE A 14 -5.19 15.27 4.39
C ILE A 14 -5.59 14.74 5.76
N LEU A 15 -4.66 14.66 6.71
CA LEU A 15 -4.90 14.08 8.04
C LEU A 15 -5.98 14.85 8.81
N GLN A 16 -6.00 16.19 8.73
CA GLN A 16 -7.07 16.98 9.33
C GLN A 16 -8.43 16.70 8.70
N SER A 17 -8.50 16.61 7.37
CA SER A 17 -9.77 16.33 6.66
C SER A 17 -10.32 14.95 6.98
N TYR A 18 -9.45 13.92 7.03
CA TYR A 18 -9.86 12.53 7.27
C TYR A 18 -10.11 12.21 8.75
N LEU A 19 -9.32 12.78 9.67
CA LEU A 19 -9.36 12.40 11.08
C LEU A 19 -10.17 13.37 11.95
N LEU A 20 -10.27 14.65 11.58
CA LEU A 20 -10.93 15.68 12.40
C LEU A 20 -12.30 16.11 11.88
N HIS A 21 -12.64 15.86 10.61
CA HIS A 21 -13.96 16.18 10.06
C HIS A 21 -14.74 14.91 9.68
N PRO A 22 -15.97 14.66 10.20
CA PRO A 22 -16.71 15.32 11.26
C PRO A 22 -16.46 14.67 12.65
N SER A 23 -15.43 15.10 13.37
CA SER A 23 -15.05 14.50 14.65
C SER A 23 -15.82 14.94 15.92
N PRO A 24 -16.71 15.95 15.94
CA PRO A 24 -17.52 16.23 17.13
C PRO A 24 -18.63 15.20 17.34
N LEU A 25 -18.85 14.74 18.60
CA LEU A 25 -19.90 13.77 18.94
C LEU A 25 -21.29 14.15 18.41
N PRO A 26 -21.79 15.39 18.57
CA PRO A 26 -23.12 15.73 18.07
C PRO A 26 -23.25 15.66 16.54
N THR A 27 -22.14 15.66 15.80
CA THR A 27 -22.17 15.52 14.34
C THR A 27 -22.29 14.06 13.90
N ILE A 28 -21.61 13.14 14.58
CA ILE A 28 -21.69 11.69 14.26
C ILE A 28 -22.89 11.03 14.92
N LEU A 29 -23.15 11.39 16.17
CA LEU A 29 -24.23 10.85 16.98
C LEU A 29 -24.97 11.99 17.68
N PRO A 30 -25.94 12.62 17.00
CA PRO A 30 -26.81 13.60 17.64
C PRO A 30 -27.51 13.01 18.86
N TYR A 31 -27.91 13.86 19.81
CA TYR A 31 -28.55 13.40 21.05
C TYR A 31 -29.83 12.58 20.79
N SER A 32 -30.59 12.92 19.76
CA SER A 32 -31.77 12.16 19.34
C SER A 32 -31.42 10.73 18.92
N ALA A 33 -30.34 10.54 18.16
CA ALA A 33 -29.85 9.22 17.74
C ALA A 33 -29.20 8.46 18.90
N PHE A 34 -28.53 9.14 19.82
CA PHE A 34 -28.08 8.51 21.06
C PHE A 34 -29.26 7.91 21.86
N LEU A 35 -30.38 8.62 21.95
CA LEU A 35 -31.56 8.12 22.64
C LEU A 35 -32.19 6.89 21.96
N THR A 36 -32.02 6.69 20.65
CA THR A 36 -32.50 5.47 19.97
C THR A 36 -31.67 4.24 20.29
N GLN A 37 -30.43 4.41 20.76
CA GLN A 37 -29.55 3.32 21.17
C GLN A 37 -29.77 2.89 22.63
N VAL A 38 -30.40 3.73 23.44
CA VAL A 38 -30.72 3.41 24.83
C VAL A 38 -31.96 2.51 24.87
N PRO A 39 -31.95 1.38 25.60
CA PRO A 39 -33.12 0.52 25.75
C PRO A 39 -34.34 1.31 26.23
N THR A 40 -35.53 0.97 25.72
CA THR A 40 -36.77 1.68 26.02
C THR A 40 -37.11 1.70 27.50
N SER A 41 -36.68 0.69 28.27
CA SER A 41 -36.85 0.61 29.73
C SER A 41 -36.16 1.73 30.52
N TYR A 42 -35.20 2.43 29.92
CA TYR A 42 -34.47 3.54 30.55
C TYR A 42 -34.79 4.89 29.91
N ARG A 43 -35.77 4.96 29.00
CA ARG A 43 -36.20 6.21 28.36
C ARG A 43 -37.20 6.99 29.22
N ASP A 44 -37.47 6.53 30.43
CA ASP A 44 -38.37 7.20 31.35
C ASP A 44 -37.88 8.62 31.70
N PRO A 45 -38.81 9.57 31.92
CA PRO A 45 -38.49 10.97 32.20
C PRO A 45 -37.63 11.15 33.46
N GLU A 46 -37.66 10.19 34.39
CA GLU A 46 -36.83 10.17 35.60
C GLU A 46 -35.32 10.09 35.27
N TYR A 47 -34.94 9.36 34.22
CA TYR A 47 -33.55 9.16 33.82
C TYR A 47 -33.07 10.18 32.76
N ALA A 48 -33.98 11.02 32.24
CA ALA A 48 -33.67 11.94 31.15
C ALA A 48 -32.54 12.94 31.49
N SER A 49 -32.45 13.40 32.74
CA SER A 49 -31.37 14.29 33.21
C SER A 49 -30.02 13.58 33.24
N SER A 50 -29.98 12.35 33.74
CA SER A 50 -28.79 11.50 33.77
C SER A 50 -28.32 11.14 32.37
N LEU A 51 -29.23 10.84 31.44
CA LEU A 51 -28.91 10.58 30.03
C LEU A 51 -28.36 11.82 29.32
N LYS A 52 -28.92 13.01 29.58
CA LYS A 52 -28.35 14.27 29.09
C LYS A 52 -26.94 14.50 29.64
N ARG A 53 -26.74 14.24 30.92
CA ARG A 53 -25.42 14.37 31.58
C ARG A 53 -24.41 13.40 30.99
N LEU A 54 -24.79 12.14 30.78
CA LEU A 54 -23.94 11.13 30.15
C LEU A 54 -23.56 11.54 28.72
N TYR A 55 -24.53 12.00 27.93
CA TYR A 55 -24.25 12.48 26.59
C TYR A 55 -23.29 13.69 26.59
N ARG A 56 -23.47 14.63 27.52
CA ARG A 56 -22.54 15.77 27.69
C ARG A 56 -21.13 15.32 28.09
N ASP A 57 -21.02 14.30 28.95
CA ASP A 57 -19.73 13.73 29.32
C ASP A 57 -19.04 13.04 28.13
N LEU A 58 -19.80 12.28 27.33
CA LEU A 58 -19.29 11.69 26.09
C LEU A 58 -18.84 12.77 25.09
N GLN A 59 -19.59 13.88 24.98
CA GLN A 59 -19.18 15.02 24.15
C GLN A 59 -17.84 15.59 24.61
N PHE A 60 -17.67 15.78 25.91
CA PHE A 60 -16.43 16.29 26.50
C PHE A 60 -15.25 15.34 26.27
N ARG A 61 -15.43 14.05 26.56
CA ARG A 61 -14.40 13.02 26.32
C ARG A 61 -13.98 12.98 24.86
N ARG A 62 -14.94 13.05 23.93
CA ARG A 62 -14.63 13.08 22.51
C ARG A 62 -13.89 14.34 22.10
N ALA A 63 -14.25 15.50 22.64
CA ALA A 63 -13.52 16.74 22.39
C ALA A 63 -12.05 16.63 22.82
N ILE A 64 -11.77 16.03 23.98
CA ILE A 64 -10.39 15.76 24.43
C ILE A 64 -9.65 14.89 23.42
N THR A 65 -10.24 13.79 22.96
CA THR A 65 -9.61 12.90 21.98
C THR A 65 -9.34 13.61 20.65
N VAL A 66 -10.27 14.44 20.18
CA VAL A 66 -10.10 15.24 18.96
C VAL A 66 -8.93 16.20 19.08
N GLU A 67 -8.80 16.89 20.21
CA GLU A 67 -7.67 17.78 20.48
C GLU A 67 -6.35 17.01 20.53
N GLN A 68 -6.31 15.83 21.17
CA GLN A 68 -5.12 14.97 21.18
C GLN A 68 -4.70 14.54 19.77
N VAL A 69 -5.66 14.18 18.91
CA VAL A 69 -5.38 13.83 17.51
C VAL A 69 -4.84 15.04 16.76
N ARG A 70 -5.38 16.24 16.99
CA ARG A 70 -4.86 17.48 16.38
C ARG A 70 -3.41 17.73 16.79
N ASP A 71 -3.10 17.65 18.08
CA ASP A 71 -1.73 17.87 18.60
C ASP A 71 -0.75 16.81 18.07
N ASN A 72 -1.21 15.57 17.87
CA ASN A 72 -0.42 14.51 17.24
C ASN A 72 -0.15 14.80 15.76
N ILE A 73 -1.17 15.24 15.01
CA ILE A 73 -1.00 15.65 13.61
C ILE A 73 0.03 16.78 13.52
N GLU A 74 -0.05 17.79 14.40
CA GLU A 74 0.92 18.90 14.40
C GLU A 74 2.34 18.45 14.72
N ARG A 75 2.51 17.51 15.66
CA ARG A 75 3.82 16.97 16.03
C ARG A 75 4.44 16.16 14.90
N GLU A 76 3.64 15.31 14.26
CA GLU A 76 4.07 14.44 13.16
C GLU A 76 4.21 15.19 11.82
N CYS A 77 3.42 16.22 11.57
CA CYS A 77 3.58 17.09 10.40
C CYS A 77 4.54 18.26 10.66
N GLY A 78 5.08 18.35 11.89
CA GLY A 78 5.87 19.48 12.35
C GLY A 78 7.28 19.52 11.77
N PRO A 79 8.11 20.47 12.24
CA PRO A 79 9.47 20.70 11.73
C PRO A 79 10.36 19.44 11.77
N ARG A 80 10.14 18.56 12.75
CA ARG A 80 10.89 17.31 12.90
C ARG A 80 10.68 16.38 11.70
N ALA A 81 9.45 16.21 11.22
CA ALA A 81 9.19 15.39 10.04
C ALA A 81 9.77 16.00 8.77
N ALA A 82 9.77 17.33 8.64
CA ALA A 82 10.46 17.99 7.54
C ALA A 82 11.97 17.68 7.57
N THR A 83 12.61 17.72 8.74
CA THR A 83 14.05 17.36 8.85
C THR A 83 14.32 15.89 8.56
N LEU A 84 13.44 14.97 8.99
CA LEU A 84 13.55 13.55 8.69
C LEU A 84 13.41 13.29 7.19
N ARG A 85 12.42 13.91 6.52
CA ARG A 85 12.25 13.83 5.07
C ARG A 85 13.44 14.38 4.32
N ALA A 86 13.99 15.51 4.75
CA ALA A 86 15.17 16.10 4.13
C ALA A 86 16.45 15.26 4.34
N LYS A 87 16.55 14.50 5.44
CA LYS A 87 17.63 13.53 5.65
C LYS A 87 17.45 12.30 4.76
N LEU A 88 16.24 11.76 4.71
CA LEU A 88 15.90 10.60 3.88
C LEU A 88 16.09 10.91 2.38
N ALA A 89 15.65 12.08 1.92
CA ALA A 89 15.87 12.53 0.53
C ALA A 89 17.36 12.66 0.19
N ARG A 90 18.19 13.12 1.14
CA ARG A 90 19.64 13.15 0.97
C ARG A 90 20.24 11.75 0.89
N GLN A 91 19.77 10.83 1.74
CA GLN A 91 20.24 9.45 1.72
C GLN A 91 19.89 8.78 0.39
N ILE A 92 18.67 8.96 -0.11
CA ILE A 92 18.27 8.42 -1.42
C ILE A 92 19.16 8.96 -2.54
N ALA A 93 19.43 10.26 -2.55
CA ALA A 93 20.29 10.87 -3.57
C ALA A 93 21.73 10.34 -3.54
N ILE A 94 22.27 10.05 -2.35
CA ILE A 94 23.60 9.43 -2.19
C ILE A 94 23.56 8.00 -2.72
N ASP A 95 22.60 7.19 -2.26
CA ASP A 95 22.46 5.79 -2.67
C ASP A 95 22.18 5.65 -4.19
N GLU A 96 21.51 6.61 -4.82
CA GLU A 96 21.32 6.64 -6.27
C GLU A 96 22.63 6.99 -7.00
N GLY A 97 23.37 8.00 -6.53
CA GLY A 97 24.67 8.38 -7.09
C GLY A 97 25.71 7.26 -7.00
N ASP A 98 25.78 6.57 -5.86
CA ASP A 98 26.70 5.44 -5.65
C ASP A 98 26.36 4.27 -6.60
N ARG A 99 25.06 3.98 -6.82
CA ARG A 99 24.63 2.96 -7.79
C ARG A 99 24.98 3.32 -9.23
N GLU A 100 24.91 4.59 -9.60
CA GLU A 100 25.32 5.05 -10.93
C GLU A 100 26.84 4.92 -11.13
N ALA A 101 27.64 5.27 -10.13
CA ALA A 101 29.10 5.12 -10.16
C ALA A 101 29.52 3.64 -10.31
N ASP A 102 28.92 2.75 -9.51
CA ASP A 102 29.17 1.30 -9.58
C ASP A 102 28.81 0.73 -10.97
N ALA A 103 27.71 1.21 -11.56
CA ALA A 103 27.26 0.78 -12.89
C ALA A 103 28.21 1.25 -14.00
N GLU A 104 28.75 2.47 -13.91
CA GLU A 104 29.75 3.00 -14.85
C GLU A 104 31.10 2.27 -14.76
N GLU A 105 31.54 1.96 -13.53
CA GLU A 105 32.78 1.20 -13.31
C GLU A 105 32.66 -0.22 -13.89
N GLU A 106 31.54 -0.91 -13.62
CA GLU A 106 31.27 -2.24 -14.14
C GLU A 106 31.16 -2.25 -15.68
N ALA A 107 30.56 -1.22 -16.29
CA ALA A 107 30.52 -1.06 -17.75
C ALA A 107 31.92 -0.85 -18.35
N SER A 108 32.77 -0.05 -17.69
CA SER A 108 34.16 0.18 -18.08
C SER A 108 34.99 -1.11 -17.99
N ARG A 109 34.80 -1.90 -16.93
CA ARG A 109 35.47 -3.19 -16.73
C ARG A 109 35.09 -4.21 -17.81
N ARG A 110 33.81 -4.23 -18.23
CA ARG A 110 33.35 -5.06 -19.36
C ARG A 110 33.98 -4.65 -20.68
N LYS A 111 34.16 -3.35 -20.93
CA LYS A 111 34.82 -2.84 -22.14
C LYS A 111 36.30 -3.27 -22.18
N ARG A 112 37.02 -3.17 -21.07
CA ARG A 112 38.40 -3.68 -20.94
C ARG A 112 38.51 -5.18 -21.21
N ARG A 113 37.60 -6.00 -20.64
CA ARG A 113 37.56 -7.45 -20.90
C ARG A 113 37.33 -7.77 -22.37
N ARG A 114 36.43 -7.05 -23.06
CA ARG A 114 36.19 -7.24 -24.49
C ARG A 114 37.42 -6.95 -25.34
N ILE A 115 38.17 -5.89 -25.02
CA ILE A 115 39.41 -5.54 -25.73
C ILE A 115 40.46 -6.63 -25.54
N ALA A 116 40.66 -7.12 -24.31
CA ALA A 116 41.60 -8.22 -24.03
C ALA A 116 41.24 -9.50 -24.80
N THR A 117 39.95 -9.90 -24.79
CA THR A 117 39.50 -11.10 -25.53
C THR A 117 39.60 -10.95 -27.06
N ASN A 118 39.59 -9.71 -27.57
CA ASN A 118 39.71 -9.45 -29.00
C ASN A 118 41.18 -9.37 -29.44
N ALA A 119 42.08 -8.92 -28.55
CA ALA A 119 43.53 -8.97 -28.75
C ALA A 119 44.06 -10.42 -28.77
N GLU A 120 43.51 -11.32 -27.95
CA GLU A 120 43.86 -12.75 -27.96
C GLU A 120 43.39 -13.51 -29.22
N ARG A 121 42.54 -12.91 -30.07
CA ARG A 121 42.09 -13.49 -31.35
C ARG A 121 42.91 -13.05 -32.56
N LEU A 122 43.86 -12.14 -32.40
CA LEU A 122 44.74 -11.65 -33.46
C LEU A 122 46.17 -12.12 -33.19
N ASP A 123 46.41 -13.40 -33.52
CA ASP A 123 47.75 -13.97 -33.61
C ASP A 123 48.24 -13.72 -35.04
N GLY A 124 49.08 -12.70 -35.21
CA GLY A 124 49.64 -12.34 -36.52
C GLY A 124 50.20 -10.92 -36.56
N GLU A 125 51.49 -10.81 -36.23
CA GLU A 125 52.45 -9.77 -36.61
C GLU A 125 51.98 -8.32 -36.58
N GLU A 126 52.28 -7.63 -35.48
CA GLU A 126 53.02 -6.34 -35.40
C GLU A 126 52.79 -5.75 -34.00
N ALA A 127 53.71 -6.07 -33.09
CA ALA A 127 53.75 -5.52 -31.75
C ALA A 127 54.83 -4.43 -31.68
N GLU A 128 54.56 -3.27 -32.27
CA GLU A 128 55.22 -2.02 -31.89
C GLU A 128 54.16 -0.94 -31.66
N ASP A 129 54.35 -0.17 -30.59
CA ASP A 129 53.60 1.02 -30.20
C ASP A 129 52.21 0.85 -29.56
N ALA A 130 52.23 0.45 -28.29
CA ALA A 130 51.24 0.94 -27.31
C ALA A 130 51.85 1.07 -25.90
N GLN A 131 52.93 1.84 -25.78
CA GLN A 131 53.30 2.45 -24.49
C GLN A 131 52.33 3.61 -24.22
N ILE A 132 51.26 3.35 -23.48
CA ILE A 132 50.51 4.40 -22.77
C ILE A 132 50.61 4.11 -21.28
N LYS A 133 51.62 4.76 -20.69
CA LYS A 133 51.79 5.19 -19.30
C LYS A 133 50.83 4.55 -18.29
N GLU A 134 51.31 3.48 -17.66
CA GLU A 134 50.92 3.12 -16.29
C GLU A 134 51.74 3.95 -15.29
N GLU A 135 51.58 5.27 -15.29
CA GLU A 135 52.05 6.13 -14.21
C GLU A 135 50.98 7.22 -13.98
N GLU A 136 50.57 7.37 -12.73
CA GLU A 136 49.54 8.29 -12.18
C GLU A 136 48.08 7.81 -12.19
N LEU A 137 47.74 6.89 -11.27
CA LEU A 137 46.67 7.14 -10.30
C LEU A 137 46.85 6.25 -9.04
N SER A 138 48.01 6.43 -8.39
CA SER A 138 48.24 6.02 -7.01
C SER A 138 48.16 7.28 -6.16
N ASP A 139 46.96 7.83 -5.99
CA ASP A 139 46.76 8.87 -4.97
C ASP A 139 45.50 8.58 -4.17
N GLY A 140 45.73 8.23 -2.90
CA GLY A 140 44.77 8.32 -1.81
C GLY A 140 43.55 7.40 -1.90
N ILE A 141 43.72 6.11 -1.59
CA ILE A 141 42.71 5.48 -0.72
C ILE A 141 42.93 6.10 0.66
N ASP A 142 42.40 7.30 0.85
CA ASP A 142 42.22 7.82 2.20
C ASP A 142 41.09 6.96 2.78
N GLU A 143 41.49 6.05 3.65
CA GLU A 143 40.64 5.38 4.61
C GLU A 143 40.03 6.47 5.50
N PHE A 144 39.06 7.21 4.95
CA PHE A 144 38.29 8.20 5.66
C PHE A 144 37.22 7.45 6.45
N THR A 145 37.68 6.65 7.41
CA THR A 145 36.90 6.34 8.60
C THR A 145 36.67 7.67 9.30
N ASP A 146 35.65 8.41 8.86
CA ASP A 146 35.30 9.68 9.47
C ASP A 146 34.88 9.39 10.91
N SER A 147 35.79 9.66 11.84
CA SER A 147 35.57 9.55 13.28
C SER A 147 34.33 10.35 13.73
N ARG A 148 33.85 11.30 12.89
CA ARG A 148 32.55 11.97 13.04
C ARG A 148 31.33 11.07 12.84
N TYR A 149 31.39 10.05 11.98
CA TYR A 149 30.27 9.14 11.71
C TYR A 149 29.99 8.24 12.92
N LEU A 150 31.04 7.77 13.60
CA LEU A 150 30.96 7.01 14.86
C LEU A 150 30.58 7.91 16.04
N ALA A 151 31.10 9.13 16.14
CA ALA A 151 30.74 10.08 17.22
C ALA A 151 29.27 10.52 17.16
N ALA A 152 28.70 10.68 15.95
CA ALA A 152 27.28 10.98 15.77
C ALA A 152 26.37 9.81 16.17
N HIS A 153 26.81 8.56 15.94
CA HIS A 153 26.08 7.37 16.38
C HIS A 153 26.19 7.10 17.88
N GLN A 154 27.32 7.46 18.51
CA GLN A 154 27.49 7.36 19.97
C GLN A 154 26.61 8.36 20.73
N THR A 155 26.51 9.60 20.23
CA THR A 155 25.66 10.64 20.84
C THR A 155 24.17 10.32 20.74
N LEU A 156 23.71 9.60 19.72
CA LEU A 156 22.32 9.15 19.62
C LEU A 156 21.94 8.12 20.70
N TYR A 157 22.90 7.35 21.20
CA TYR A 157 22.69 6.39 22.29
C TYR A 157 22.68 7.05 23.67
N ASP A 158 23.53 8.08 23.88
CA ASP A 158 23.61 8.79 25.17
C ASP A 158 22.39 9.69 25.45
N HIS A 159 21.76 10.26 24.41
CA HIS A 159 20.60 11.15 24.59
C HIS A 159 19.31 10.39 24.97
N GLN A 160 19.27 9.07 24.85
CA GLN A 160 18.14 8.25 25.28
C GLN A 160 18.20 7.88 26.78
N SER A 161 19.38 8.03 27.41
CA SER A 161 19.60 7.73 28.83
C SER A 161 19.37 8.91 29.79
N SER A 162 19.06 10.11 29.27
CA SER A 162 18.92 11.36 30.06
C SER A 162 17.48 11.91 30.12
N LEU A 163 16.48 11.02 30.16
CA LEU A 163 15.10 11.38 30.48
C LEU A 163 14.62 10.60 31.71
N HIS A 164 15.35 10.79 32.82
CA HIS A 164 14.80 10.53 34.15
C HIS A 164 15.07 11.75 35.04
N PRO A 165 14.14 12.72 35.11
CA PRO A 165 14.17 13.68 36.20
C PRO A 165 13.76 12.97 37.48
N ALA A 166 14.54 13.20 38.53
CA ALA A 166 14.26 12.78 39.88
C ALA A 166 12.81 13.13 40.29
N ALA A 167 12.00 12.11 40.56
CA ALA A 167 10.75 12.25 41.29
C ALA A 167 10.90 11.54 42.63
N HIS A 168 11.11 12.41 43.62
CA HIS A 168 11.13 12.19 45.04
C HIS A 168 10.02 11.26 45.54
N VAL A 169 10.38 10.40 46.49
CA VAL A 169 9.52 9.52 47.27
C VAL A 169 8.33 10.26 47.87
N LEU A 170 7.10 9.78 47.64
CA LEU A 170 5.98 9.82 48.59
C LEU A 170 5.12 8.55 48.46
N PRO A 171 4.78 7.85 49.56
CA PRO A 171 4.06 6.58 49.53
C PRO A 171 2.58 6.77 49.92
N LEU A 172 1.63 6.49 49.02
CA LEU A 172 0.33 5.93 49.41
C LEU A 172 -0.51 5.48 48.20
N ALA A 173 -1.26 4.41 48.42
CA ALA A 173 -2.29 3.80 47.56
C ALA A 173 -1.80 2.72 46.58
N SER A 174 -1.51 1.55 47.17
CA SER A 174 -1.57 0.23 46.54
C SER A 174 -2.95 0.00 45.91
N GLY A 175 -3.01 -0.37 44.63
CA GLY A 175 -4.28 -0.73 44.00
C GLY A 175 -4.34 -0.82 42.47
N LEU A 176 -3.22 -0.73 41.74
CA LEU A 176 -3.22 -0.75 40.26
C LEU A 176 -2.04 -1.56 39.66
N ASP A 177 -1.68 -2.68 40.31
CA ASP A 177 -0.56 -3.53 39.90
C ASP A 177 -0.82 -4.43 38.67
N HIS A 178 -1.95 -4.25 37.96
CA HIS A 178 -2.28 -5.06 36.78
C HIS A 178 -2.13 -4.36 35.43
N ILE A 179 -1.89 -3.05 35.38
CA ILE A 179 -1.68 -2.33 34.11
C ILE A 179 -0.18 -2.06 33.85
N ARG A 180 0.69 -2.25 34.86
CA ARG A 180 2.13 -1.98 34.75
C ARG A 180 2.96 -3.17 34.25
N SER A 181 2.35 -4.33 33.99
CA SER A 181 3.04 -5.57 33.58
C SER A 181 3.04 -5.83 32.06
N SER A 182 3.02 -4.79 31.23
CA SER A 182 3.35 -4.93 29.78
C SER A 182 4.50 -4.03 29.32
N SER A 183 4.97 -3.11 30.18
CA SER A 183 6.12 -2.25 29.89
C SER A 183 7.45 -2.81 30.41
N ALA A 184 7.44 -4.01 31.00
CA ALA A 184 8.63 -4.71 31.47
C ALA A 184 9.31 -5.59 30.39
N SER A 185 8.73 -5.72 29.19
CA SER A 185 9.36 -6.36 28.03
C SER A 185 10.02 -5.35 27.07
N ALA A 186 10.37 -4.16 27.58
CA ALA A 186 10.78 -3.00 26.81
C ALA A 186 12.20 -3.06 26.20
N PHE A 187 12.67 -4.24 25.82
CA PHE A 187 13.80 -4.41 24.90
C PHE A 187 13.57 -5.65 24.04
N HIS A 188 13.37 -5.46 22.74
CA HIS A 188 13.45 -6.57 21.78
C HIS A 188 14.91 -7.03 21.74
N THR A 189 15.17 -8.25 22.18
CA THR A 189 16.44 -8.91 21.87
C THR A 189 16.45 -9.23 20.37
N LYS A 190 17.65 -9.35 19.75
CA LYS A 190 17.78 -9.71 18.33
C LYS A 190 16.90 -10.93 17.97
N GLU A 191 16.84 -11.91 18.86
CA GLU A 191 16.04 -13.13 18.70
C GLU A 191 14.53 -12.85 18.73
N SER A 192 14.06 -11.98 19.64
CA SER A 192 12.65 -11.56 19.68
C SER A 192 12.26 -10.74 18.44
N LEU A 193 13.16 -9.92 17.92
CA LEU A 193 12.92 -9.11 16.73
C LEU A 193 12.92 -9.96 15.46
N LEU A 194 13.88 -10.88 15.32
CA LEU A 194 13.90 -11.83 14.19
C LEU A 194 12.65 -12.70 14.19
N SER A 195 12.26 -13.26 15.34
CA SER A 195 11.03 -14.04 15.44
C SER A 195 9.79 -13.20 15.13
N ALA A 196 9.75 -11.92 15.54
CA ALA A 196 8.64 -11.03 15.18
C ALA A 196 8.57 -10.75 13.68
N ILE A 197 9.73 -10.59 13.01
CA ILE A 197 9.79 -10.39 11.56
C ILE A 197 9.39 -11.65 10.81
N GLU A 198 9.90 -12.82 11.20
CA GLU A 198 9.55 -14.11 10.58
C GLU A 198 8.04 -14.38 10.68
N ASN A 199 7.44 -14.13 11.86
CA ASN A 199 6.00 -14.23 12.04
C ASN A 199 5.23 -13.21 11.19
N ALA A 200 5.76 -11.99 11.04
CA ALA A 200 5.14 -10.96 10.21
C ALA A 200 5.24 -11.32 8.71
N THR A 201 6.36 -11.87 8.25
CA THR A 201 6.52 -12.34 6.86
C THR A 201 5.58 -13.49 6.57
N GLU A 202 5.48 -14.49 7.46
CA GLU A 202 4.51 -15.57 7.30
C GLU A 202 3.06 -15.07 7.29
N SER A 203 2.73 -14.07 8.12
CA SER A 203 1.39 -13.48 8.15
C SER A 203 1.05 -12.78 6.83
N LEU A 204 2.01 -12.03 6.26
CA LEU A 204 1.82 -11.34 4.98
C LEU A 204 1.76 -12.32 3.81
N GLU A 205 2.57 -13.38 3.81
CA GLU A 205 2.52 -14.43 2.79
C GLU A 205 1.16 -15.12 2.76
N ARG A 206 0.60 -15.47 3.93
CA ARG A 206 -0.75 -16.02 4.02
C ARG A 206 -1.84 -15.04 3.57
N GLU A 207 -1.67 -13.75 3.86
CA GLU A 207 -2.60 -12.71 3.40
C GLU A 207 -2.56 -12.57 1.87
N ILE A 208 -1.37 -12.61 1.26
CA ILE A 208 -1.20 -12.60 -0.20
C ILE A 208 -1.89 -13.79 -0.83
N GLU A 209 -1.66 -15.01 -0.33
CA GLU A 209 -2.33 -16.22 -0.83
C GLU A 209 -3.86 -16.13 -0.75
N GLY A 210 -4.38 -15.55 0.33
CA GLY A 210 -5.81 -15.30 0.50
C GLY A 210 -6.37 -14.31 -0.53
N LEU A 211 -5.66 -13.19 -0.75
CA LEU A 211 -6.05 -12.18 -1.73
C LEU A 211 -5.95 -12.70 -3.16
N GLU A 212 -4.96 -13.53 -3.47
CA GLU A 212 -4.83 -14.19 -4.78
C GLU A 212 -6.00 -15.15 -5.05
N ALA A 213 -6.43 -15.91 -4.04
CA ALA A 213 -7.60 -16.77 -4.13
C ALA A 213 -8.90 -15.96 -4.33
N GLU A 214 -9.07 -14.83 -3.62
CA GLU A 214 -10.21 -13.93 -3.81
C GLU A 214 -10.20 -13.30 -5.22
N CYS A 215 -9.03 -12.90 -5.71
CA CYS A 215 -8.85 -12.41 -7.09
C CYS A 215 -9.18 -13.50 -8.13
N ALA A 216 -8.86 -14.76 -7.87
CA ALA A 216 -9.21 -15.87 -8.76
C ALA A 216 -10.73 -16.09 -8.80
N ASN A 217 -11.39 -16.12 -7.64
CA ASN A 217 -12.84 -16.26 -7.53
C ASN A 217 -13.59 -15.11 -8.22
N THR A 218 -13.17 -13.86 -7.99
CA THR A 218 -13.78 -12.70 -8.66
C THR A 218 -13.58 -12.74 -10.17
N ARG A 219 -12.41 -13.18 -10.66
CA ARG A 219 -12.18 -13.40 -12.10
C ARG A 219 -13.10 -14.49 -12.67
N GLU A 220 -13.33 -15.57 -11.93
CA GLU A 220 -14.24 -16.63 -12.34
C GLU A 220 -15.69 -16.11 -12.45
N GLN A 221 -16.16 -15.34 -11.46
CA GLN A 221 -17.48 -14.70 -11.50
C GLN A 221 -17.62 -13.74 -12.70
N ILE A 222 -16.58 -12.96 -12.98
CA ILE A 222 -16.57 -12.08 -14.17
C ILE A 222 -16.62 -12.94 -15.44
N SER A 223 -15.86 -14.02 -15.52
CA SER A 223 -15.88 -14.93 -16.67
C SER A 223 -17.26 -15.59 -16.86
N GLU A 224 -17.91 -16.02 -15.78
CA GLU A 224 -19.25 -16.61 -15.81
C GLU A 224 -20.29 -15.58 -16.28
N THR A 225 -20.27 -14.37 -15.71
CA THR A 225 -21.20 -13.31 -16.11
C THR A 225 -20.97 -12.86 -17.55
N VAL A 226 -19.72 -12.70 -17.98
CA VAL A 226 -19.38 -12.38 -19.37
C VAL A 226 -19.73 -13.54 -20.29
N GLY A 227 -19.58 -14.78 -19.87
CA GLY A 227 -20.01 -15.98 -20.58
C GLY A 227 -21.52 -16.01 -20.78
N GLY A 228 -22.30 -15.80 -19.71
CA GLY A 228 -23.75 -15.72 -19.78
C GLY A 228 -24.25 -14.55 -20.63
N LEU A 229 -23.60 -13.38 -20.54
CA LEU A 229 -23.88 -12.25 -21.42
C LEU A 229 -23.48 -12.51 -22.88
N SER A 230 -22.41 -13.28 -23.11
CA SER A 230 -21.98 -13.69 -24.45
C SER A 230 -22.93 -14.71 -25.06
N ASP A 231 -23.41 -15.67 -24.28
CA ASP A 231 -24.47 -16.62 -24.66
C ASP A 231 -25.77 -15.89 -24.96
N LEU A 232 -26.09 -14.83 -24.22
CA LEU A 232 -27.27 -14.00 -24.50
C LEU A 232 -27.11 -13.15 -25.76
N ARG A 233 -25.94 -12.52 -25.94
CA ARG A 233 -25.65 -11.59 -27.06
C ARG A 233 -25.42 -12.29 -28.38
N TYR A 234 -24.79 -13.45 -28.36
CA TYR A 234 -24.47 -14.23 -29.56
C TYR A 234 -25.38 -15.44 -29.75
N GLY A 235 -26.28 -15.68 -28.78
CA GLY A 235 -27.15 -16.84 -28.77
C GLY A 235 -26.35 -18.11 -28.52
N LYS A 236 -26.45 -18.68 -27.32
CA LYS A 236 -26.23 -20.12 -27.14
C LYS A 236 -27.22 -20.80 -28.06
N ARG A 237 -26.74 -21.17 -29.25
CA ARG A 237 -27.55 -21.71 -30.34
C ARG A 237 -28.50 -22.74 -29.76
N HIS A 238 -29.79 -22.45 -29.85
CA HIS A 238 -30.84 -23.44 -29.77
C HIS A 238 -30.46 -24.54 -30.77
N ARG A 239 -29.81 -25.60 -30.29
CA ARG A 239 -29.35 -26.73 -31.10
C ARG A 239 -29.41 -28.04 -30.33
N GLU A 240 -29.98 -28.05 -29.13
CA GLU A 240 -30.05 -29.25 -28.28
C GLU A 240 -31.46 -29.48 -27.69
N SER A 241 -32.52 -28.95 -28.32
CA SER A 241 -33.91 -29.27 -27.93
C SER A 241 -34.91 -29.35 -29.10
N GLU A 242 -34.45 -29.46 -30.35
CA GLU A 242 -35.33 -29.64 -31.54
C GLU A 242 -35.13 -30.98 -32.27
N ASP A 243 -34.69 -32.00 -31.55
CA ASP A 243 -35.00 -33.38 -31.91
C ASP A 243 -36.26 -33.70 -31.07
N GLU A 244 -37.51 -33.63 -31.54
CA GLU A 244 -38.11 -34.58 -32.48
C GLU A 244 -39.38 -34.05 -33.22
N GLU A 245 -39.78 -32.76 -33.09
CA GLU A 245 -41.04 -32.25 -33.71
C GLU A 245 -40.90 -31.06 -34.68
N GLY A 246 -39.75 -30.36 -34.71
CA GLY A 246 -39.54 -29.18 -35.57
C GLY A 246 -39.08 -29.49 -37.00
N GLY A 247 -38.51 -30.69 -37.24
CA GLY A 247 -37.96 -31.09 -38.53
C GLY A 247 -39.01 -31.29 -39.63
N HIS A 248 -40.25 -31.61 -39.28
CA HIS A 248 -41.33 -31.79 -40.26
C HIS A 248 -41.82 -30.46 -40.85
N GLN A 249 -41.96 -29.42 -40.03
CA GLN A 249 -42.45 -28.12 -40.53
C GLN A 249 -41.46 -27.45 -41.50
N PHE A 250 -40.15 -27.58 -41.25
CA PHE A 250 -39.13 -27.08 -42.17
C PHE A 250 -39.00 -27.93 -43.43
N GLY A 251 -39.21 -29.25 -43.32
CA GLY A 251 -39.26 -30.15 -44.48
C GLY A 251 -40.39 -29.80 -45.44
N ASP A 252 -41.61 -29.64 -44.92
CA ASP A 252 -42.80 -29.29 -45.70
C ASP A 252 -42.65 -27.93 -46.39
N VAL A 253 -42.03 -26.95 -45.72
CA VAL A 253 -41.76 -25.62 -46.30
C VAL A 253 -40.72 -25.70 -47.42
N LEU A 254 -39.68 -26.53 -47.29
CA LEU A 254 -38.67 -26.71 -48.33
C LEU A 254 -39.23 -27.48 -49.54
N GLU A 255 -40.13 -28.43 -49.31
CA GLU A 255 -40.86 -29.13 -50.37
C GLU A 255 -41.76 -28.16 -51.14
N ALA A 256 -42.58 -27.37 -50.43
CA ALA A 256 -43.44 -26.35 -51.05
C ALA A 256 -42.65 -25.29 -51.85
N ILE A 257 -41.46 -24.90 -51.37
CA ILE A 257 -40.57 -23.99 -52.12
C ILE A 257 -39.96 -24.69 -53.35
N GLY A 258 -39.65 -25.99 -53.23
CA GLY A 258 -39.17 -26.82 -54.34
C GLY A 258 -40.21 -26.92 -55.46
N GLU A 259 -41.45 -27.25 -55.11
CA GLU A 259 -42.59 -27.30 -56.03
C GLU A 259 -42.83 -25.94 -56.69
N PHE A 260 -42.83 -24.86 -55.91
CA PHE A 260 -43.00 -23.50 -56.45
C PHE A 260 -41.91 -23.14 -57.46
N ARG A 261 -40.66 -23.49 -57.17
CA ARG A 261 -39.53 -23.28 -58.09
C ARG A 261 -39.72 -24.05 -59.39
N ASP A 262 -40.23 -25.27 -59.33
CA ASP A 262 -40.38 -26.11 -60.52
C ASP A 262 -41.57 -25.66 -61.39
N VAL A 263 -42.68 -25.23 -60.77
CA VAL A 263 -43.79 -24.54 -61.47
C VAL A 263 -43.31 -23.25 -62.14
N MET A 264 -42.46 -22.48 -61.47
CA MET A 264 -41.88 -21.26 -62.06
C MET A 264 -40.95 -21.57 -63.24
N LYS A 265 -40.17 -22.66 -63.19
CA LYS A 265 -39.33 -23.08 -64.32
C LYS A 265 -40.17 -23.54 -65.51
N GLU A 266 -41.26 -24.28 -65.28
CA GLU A 266 -42.18 -24.71 -66.34
C GLU A 266 -42.85 -23.52 -67.03
N LYS A 267 -43.31 -22.52 -66.26
CA LYS A 267 -43.89 -21.28 -66.82
C LYS A 267 -42.90 -20.37 -67.54
N ILE A 268 -41.60 -20.49 -67.25
CA ILE A 268 -40.54 -19.73 -67.94
C ILE A 268 -40.11 -20.44 -69.24
N THR A 269 -40.38 -21.74 -69.39
CA THR A 269 -39.98 -22.54 -70.56
C THR A 269 -41.10 -22.86 -71.55
N ALA A 270 -42.36 -22.56 -71.21
CA ALA A 270 -43.52 -22.56 -72.11
C ALA A 270 -43.79 -21.16 -72.70
#